data_AF-A0A0V1H259-F1
#
_entry.id   AF-A0A0V1H259-F1
#
_cell.length_a   1.000
_cell.length_b   1.000
_cell.length_c   1.000
_cell.angle_alpha   90.00
_cell.angle_beta   90.00
_cell.angle_gamma   90.00
#
_symmetry.space_group_name_H-M   'P 1'
#
loop_
_entity.id
_entity.type
_entity.pdbx_description
1 polymer ?
#
loop_
_entity_poly.entity_id
_entity_poly.type
_entity_poly.pdbx_seq_one_letter_code
_entity_poly.pdbx_strand_id
1 'polypeptide(L)'
;MERLFVYILFIIMNLSFDEKATASEISTSKIFPSKIASENDSVYSWDTNDVAKWLTEEGFANYVDLISKKHSIDGLALINLSEQDLRQPPLSLDVLGDIKRLSLAIAQLKEREENAYLRRSAKNFRVFHHIEELSAQLLIAEVESADTPNKSLLKTFLAGLYFIVVVLVTSFVMVIVHDRVPDCKTYPPLPDIFLDNVPLIPWAFDVCEVLAVMLCLIWIVVILLHRHRLVLMRRCFSLLGTVFMLRCVTMMITSLSVPGQHLECEARVTDWNMKISHAFKIWYGLGMSLLNVRTCGDYMFSGHTTVVTMLNHFITEYTPDSWRLLHTMSWVANLFAIFFILAAHEHYSLDVFVAFYISSRLFLYYHSLAYHASAISAADSRTRIWFPLFWFFESGGNVGRVPNEYEWPFPSAAVIRNFWNGSYFVQASKIELCKLRKIYTVHCTRAQQLLKRRKD
;
A
#
# COMPACT_ATOMS: atom_id res chain seq x y z
N MET A 1 9.90 -0.46 -2.33
CA MET A 1 9.17 0.56 -1.54
C MET A 1 7.71 0.68 -1.91
N GLU A 2 7.30 0.61 -3.19
CA GLU A 2 5.87 0.59 -3.55
C GLU A 2 5.09 -0.56 -2.89
N ARG A 3 5.66 -1.78 -2.82
CA ARG A 3 5.07 -2.88 -2.05
C ARG A 3 4.96 -2.59 -0.56
N LEU A 4 5.96 -1.94 0.03
CA LEU A 4 5.94 -1.56 1.44
C LEU A 4 4.88 -0.49 1.70
N PHE A 5 4.75 0.49 0.80
CA PHE A 5 3.71 1.51 0.87
C PHE A 5 2.32 0.89 0.70
N VAL A 6 2.11 0.01 -0.28
CA VAL A 6 0.84 -0.72 -0.45
C VAL A 6 0.57 -1.64 0.74
N TYR A 7 1.59 -2.27 1.32
CA TYR A 7 1.44 -3.06 2.54
C TYR A 7 1.06 -2.18 3.74
N ILE A 8 1.66 -1.01 3.90
CA ILE A 8 1.28 0.00 4.90
C ILE A 8 -0.15 0.50 4.64
N LEU A 9 -0.56 0.70 3.39
CA LEU A 9 -1.94 1.04 3.03
C LEU A 9 -2.91 -0.08 3.38
N PHE A 10 -2.55 -1.33 3.11
CA PHE A 10 -3.32 -2.51 3.53
C PHE A 10 -3.42 -2.59 5.05
N ILE A 11 -2.35 -2.29 5.79
CA ILE A 11 -2.38 -2.20 7.26
C ILE A 11 -3.29 -1.06 7.73
N ILE A 12 -3.20 0.13 7.14
CA ILE A 12 -4.04 1.29 7.48
C ILE A 12 -5.52 1.01 7.16
N MET A 13 -5.81 0.37 6.03
CA MET A 13 -7.16 -0.04 5.67
C MET A 13 -7.68 -1.16 6.58
N ASN A 14 -6.82 -2.09 7.00
CA ASN A 14 -7.16 -3.11 8.00
C ASN A 14 -7.46 -2.50 9.37
N LEU A 15 -6.66 -1.53 9.84
CA LEU A 15 -6.90 -0.82 11.10
C LEU A 15 -8.23 -0.05 11.07
N SER A 16 -8.56 0.58 9.95
CA SER A 16 -9.87 1.25 9.76
C SER A 16 -11.04 0.27 9.63
N PHE A 17 -10.77 -0.98 9.21
CA PHE A 17 -11.75 -2.05 9.17
C PHE A 17 -11.97 -2.68 10.55
N ASP A 18 -10.92 -2.82 11.36
CA ASP A 18 -11.02 -3.32 12.75
C ASP A 18 -11.91 -2.38 13.60
N GLU A 19 -11.82 -1.07 13.36
CA GLU A 19 -12.69 -0.06 13.98
C GLU A 19 -14.17 -0.16 13.54
N LYS A 20 -14.45 -0.78 12.39
CA LYS A 20 -15.83 -1.02 11.90
C LYS A 20 -16.30 -2.46 12.15
N ALA A 21 -15.39 -3.43 12.24
CA ALA A 21 -15.65 -4.82 12.54
C ALA A 21 -15.94 -5.02 14.05
N THR A 22 -15.34 -4.18 14.91
CA THR A 22 -15.71 -4.10 16.34
C THR A 22 -17.14 -3.62 16.59
N ALA A 23 -17.83 -3.07 15.58
CA ALA A 23 -19.24 -2.70 15.65
C ALA A 23 -20.21 -3.74 15.05
N SER A 24 -19.72 -4.85 14.49
CA SER A 24 -20.55 -5.95 14.00
C SER A 24 -19.96 -7.33 14.35
N GLU A 25 -19.97 -7.70 15.62
CA GLU A 25 -19.88 -9.10 16.03
C GLU A 25 -21.16 -9.86 15.61
N ILE A 26 -21.23 -10.20 14.33
CA ILE A 26 -22.21 -11.14 13.79
C ILE A 26 -21.66 -12.55 14.05
N SER A 27 -22.12 -13.12 15.16
CA SER A 27 -22.52 -14.53 15.33
C SER A 27 -21.90 -15.54 14.35
N THR A 28 -20.69 -15.99 14.63
CA THR A 28 -20.06 -17.16 13.97
C THR A 28 -20.28 -18.45 14.76
N SER A 29 -21.51 -18.69 15.24
CA SER A 29 -21.88 -19.96 15.91
C SER A 29 -22.64 -20.96 15.03
N LYS A 30 -22.76 -20.73 13.72
CA LYS A 30 -23.60 -21.56 12.84
C LYS A 30 -23.00 -21.91 11.48
N ILE A 31 -21.74 -22.34 11.42
CA ILE A 31 -21.23 -23.03 10.22
C ILE A 31 -20.21 -24.09 10.65
N PHE A 32 -20.62 -25.17 11.31
CA PHE A 32 -19.98 -26.50 11.22
C PHE A 32 -20.87 -27.53 11.94
N PRO A 33 -21.35 -28.59 11.26
CA PRO A 33 -22.13 -29.64 11.90
C PRO A 33 -21.23 -30.53 12.77
N SER A 34 -21.58 -30.59 14.05
CA SER A 34 -21.39 -31.66 15.03
C SER A 34 -20.40 -32.79 14.68
N LYS A 35 -19.16 -32.66 15.18
CA LYS A 35 -18.55 -33.67 16.07
C LYS A 35 -17.44 -32.98 16.87
N ILE A 36 -17.86 -32.23 17.88
CA ILE A 36 -16.97 -31.80 18.95
C ILE A 36 -16.56 -33.10 19.66
N ALA A 37 -15.38 -33.63 19.33
CA ALA A 37 -14.68 -34.50 20.27
C ALA A 37 -14.40 -33.62 21.49
N SER A 38 -14.96 -34.00 22.62
CA SER A 38 -14.92 -33.25 23.87
C SER A 38 -13.50 -32.79 24.21
N GLU A 39 -13.37 -31.55 24.67
CA GLU A 39 -12.16 -30.99 25.31
C GLU A 39 -11.70 -31.77 26.57
N ASN A 40 -12.40 -32.84 26.97
CA ASN A 40 -12.12 -33.66 28.14
C ASN A 40 -11.16 -34.84 27.92
N ASP A 41 -10.60 -35.05 26.72
CA ASP A 41 -9.74 -36.21 26.43
C ASP A 41 -8.24 -35.96 26.65
N SER A 42 -7.83 -34.89 27.35
CA SER A 42 -6.41 -34.71 27.68
C SER A 42 -6.07 -35.45 28.96
N VAL A 43 -4.96 -36.20 28.95
CA VAL A 43 -4.50 -36.93 30.14
C VAL A 43 -4.10 -35.96 31.26
N TYR A 44 -3.71 -34.73 30.92
CA TYR A 44 -3.43 -33.68 31.91
C TYR A 44 -4.66 -33.24 32.74
N SER A 45 -5.88 -33.52 32.27
CA SER A 45 -7.12 -33.18 32.98
C SER A 45 -7.75 -34.39 33.70
N TRP A 46 -7.09 -35.55 33.72
CA TRP A 46 -7.61 -36.74 34.41
C TRP A 46 -7.55 -36.59 35.92
N ASP A 47 -8.66 -36.89 36.57
CA ASP A 47 -8.71 -37.04 38.02
C ASP A 47 -8.21 -38.43 38.45
N THR A 48 -8.17 -38.69 39.76
CA THR A 48 -7.71 -39.99 40.29
C THR A 48 -8.65 -41.15 39.94
N ASN A 49 -9.92 -40.88 39.61
CA ASN A 49 -10.89 -41.89 39.19
C ASN A 49 -10.67 -42.28 37.72
N ASP A 50 -10.34 -41.32 36.86
CA ASP A 50 -9.97 -41.53 35.46
C ASP A 50 -8.69 -42.37 35.36
N VAL A 51 -7.71 -42.09 36.23
CA VAL A 51 -6.49 -42.91 36.35
C VAL A 51 -6.81 -44.34 36.83
N ALA A 52 -7.71 -44.49 37.81
CA ALA A 52 -8.14 -45.81 38.28
C ALA A 52 -8.81 -46.63 37.18
N LYS A 53 -9.65 -45.97 36.36
CA LYS A 53 -10.31 -46.58 35.22
C LYS A 53 -9.29 -47.01 34.16
N TRP A 54 -8.36 -46.14 33.80
CA TRP A 54 -7.29 -46.46 32.85
C TRP A 54 -6.42 -47.64 33.33
N LEU A 55 -6.00 -47.66 34.59
CA LEU A 55 -5.24 -48.77 35.18
C LEU A 55 -6.00 -50.11 35.11
N THR A 56 -7.33 -50.08 35.27
CA THR A 56 -8.16 -51.28 35.17
C THR A 56 -8.25 -51.78 33.72
N GLU A 57 -8.40 -50.86 32.76
CA GLU A 57 -8.45 -51.15 31.32
C GLU A 57 -7.13 -51.71 30.79
N GLU A 58 -5.99 -51.25 31.30
CA GLU A 58 -4.64 -51.73 30.96
C GLU A 58 -4.23 -53.02 31.71
N GLY A 59 -5.11 -53.56 32.56
CA GLY A 59 -4.89 -54.85 33.25
C GLY A 59 -4.15 -54.78 34.59
N PHE A 60 -4.03 -53.59 35.19
CA PHE A 60 -3.37 -53.33 36.47
C PHE A 60 -4.36 -53.10 37.63
N ALA A 61 -5.52 -53.78 37.62
CA ALA A 61 -6.58 -53.61 38.62
C ALA A 61 -6.08 -53.78 40.08
N ASN A 62 -5.12 -54.67 40.32
CA ASN A 62 -4.55 -54.93 41.65
C ASN A 62 -3.77 -53.73 42.23
N TYR A 63 -3.32 -52.81 41.38
CA TYR A 63 -2.55 -51.64 41.78
C TYR A 63 -3.38 -50.36 41.86
N VAL A 64 -4.68 -50.41 41.57
CA VAL A 64 -5.59 -49.26 41.61
C VAL A 64 -5.71 -48.68 43.03
N ASP A 65 -5.88 -49.53 44.04
CA ASP A 65 -5.99 -49.08 45.43
C ASP A 65 -4.68 -48.44 45.93
N LEU A 66 -3.54 -48.89 45.41
CA LEU A 66 -2.22 -48.34 45.74
C LEU A 66 -1.97 -47.01 45.02
N ILE A 67 -2.07 -47.00 43.69
CA ILE A 67 -1.69 -45.86 42.84
C ILE A 67 -2.72 -44.73 42.90
N SER A 68 -4.01 -45.05 42.72
CA SER A 68 -5.08 -44.05 42.67
C SER A 68 -5.58 -43.66 44.07
N LYS A 69 -5.86 -44.61 44.97
CA LYS A 69 -6.47 -44.29 46.28
C LYS A 69 -5.47 -43.93 47.37
N LYS A 70 -4.37 -44.69 47.52
CA LYS A 70 -3.38 -44.46 48.58
C LYS A 70 -2.41 -43.33 48.24
N HIS A 71 -1.94 -43.27 47.00
CA HIS A 71 -0.97 -42.25 46.56
C HIS A 71 -1.61 -41.08 45.79
N SER A 72 -2.92 -41.11 45.53
CA SER A 72 -3.66 -40.00 44.91
C SER A 72 -3.03 -39.49 43.61
N ILE A 73 -2.58 -40.42 42.75
CA ILE A 73 -1.91 -40.10 41.49
C ILE A 73 -2.97 -39.70 40.45
N ASP A 74 -2.92 -38.43 40.03
CA ASP A 74 -3.73 -37.86 38.95
C ASP A 74 -3.05 -38.05 37.58
N GLY A 75 -3.69 -37.63 36.48
CA GLY A 75 -3.14 -37.82 35.14
C GLY A 75 -1.82 -37.11 34.89
N LEU A 76 -1.61 -35.94 35.52
CA LEU A 76 -0.35 -35.20 35.45
C LEU A 76 0.78 -35.95 36.16
N ALA A 77 0.50 -36.52 37.34
CA ALA A 77 1.45 -37.35 38.06
C ALA A 77 1.74 -38.66 37.30
N LEU A 78 0.72 -39.30 36.74
CA LEU A 78 0.83 -40.57 36.00
C LEU A 78 1.79 -40.49 34.82
N ILE A 79 1.69 -39.46 33.98
CA ILE A 79 2.57 -39.29 32.79
C ILE A 79 4.04 -39.04 33.19
N ASN A 80 4.26 -38.52 34.40
CA ASN A 80 5.60 -38.16 34.90
C ASN A 80 6.23 -39.26 35.76
N LEU A 81 5.54 -40.38 36.02
CA LEU A 81 6.10 -41.51 36.75
C LEU A 81 7.25 -42.15 35.97
N SER A 82 8.38 -42.31 36.63
CA SER A 82 9.51 -43.07 36.13
C SER A 82 9.46 -44.53 36.60
N GLU A 83 10.21 -45.40 35.93
CA GLU A 83 10.38 -46.78 36.39
C GLU A 83 11.02 -46.85 37.80
N GLN A 84 11.81 -45.83 38.18
CA GLN A 84 12.42 -45.76 39.51
C GLN A 84 11.36 -45.49 40.58
N ASP A 85 10.39 -44.62 40.29
CA ASP A 85 9.28 -44.29 41.20
C ASP A 85 8.38 -45.49 41.46
N LEU A 86 8.24 -46.39 40.48
CA LEU A 86 7.52 -47.66 40.64
C LEU A 86 8.27 -48.67 41.53
N ARG A 87 9.61 -48.63 41.55
CA ARG A 87 10.47 -49.59 42.27
C ARG A 87 10.80 -49.14 43.70
N GLN A 88 10.93 -47.85 43.91
CA GLN A 88 11.36 -47.28 45.19
C GLN A 88 10.14 -46.91 46.05
N PRO A 89 10.31 -46.80 47.38
CA PRO A 89 9.27 -46.20 48.22
C PRO A 89 8.98 -44.78 47.71
N PRO A 90 7.70 -44.39 47.57
CA PRO A 90 6.57 -44.91 48.34
C PRO A 90 5.72 -46.02 47.67
N LEU A 91 5.92 -46.35 46.38
CA LEU A 91 5.12 -47.34 45.65
C LEU A 91 5.63 -48.78 45.81
N SER A 92 6.96 -48.98 45.78
CA SER A 92 7.63 -50.27 46.03
C SER A 92 6.93 -51.51 45.43
N LEU A 93 6.74 -51.56 44.11
CA LEU A 93 6.13 -52.71 43.45
C LEU A 93 7.07 -53.93 43.47
N ASP A 94 6.58 -55.09 43.93
CA ASP A 94 7.39 -56.30 44.11
C ASP A 94 7.63 -57.10 42.82
N VAL A 95 6.73 -56.98 41.83
CA VAL A 95 6.75 -57.79 40.60
C VAL A 95 7.39 -57.03 39.44
N LEU A 96 8.62 -57.43 39.08
CA LEU A 96 9.38 -56.79 37.99
C LEU A 96 8.64 -56.78 36.65
N GLY A 97 7.87 -57.84 36.35
CA GLY A 97 7.09 -57.94 35.12
C GLY A 97 6.01 -56.87 35.01
N ASP A 98 5.32 -56.58 36.11
CA ASP A 98 4.25 -55.58 36.17
C ASP A 98 4.83 -54.16 36.14
N ILE A 99 5.97 -53.94 36.81
CA ILE A 99 6.73 -52.69 36.72
C ILE A 99 7.08 -52.37 35.27
N LYS A 100 7.61 -53.33 34.52
CA LYS A 100 7.99 -53.12 33.12
C LYS A 100 6.77 -52.88 32.22
N ARG A 101 5.70 -53.65 32.38
CA ARG A 101 4.47 -53.47 31.58
C ARG A 101 3.79 -52.12 31.87
N LEU A 102 3.73 -51.70 33.13
CA LEU A 102 3.15 -50.41 33.51
C LEU A 102 4.00 -49.24 33.00
N SER A 103 5.33 -49.34 33.12
CA SER A 103 6.24 -48.32 32.57
C SER A 103 6.09 -48.16 31.05
N LEU A 104 5.84 -49.25 30.32
CA LEU A 104 5.58 -49.23 28.89
C LEU A 104 4.22 -48.59 28.56
N ALA A 105 3.17 -48.93 29.31
CA ALA A 105 1.84 -48.35 29.14
C ALA A 105 1.85 -46.83 29.38
N ILE A 106 2.57 -46.37 30.41
CA ILE A 106 2.77 -44.94 30.69
C ILE A 106 3.54 -44.24 29.55
N ALA A 107 4.59 -44.88 29.03
CA ALA A 107 5.34 -44.34 27.90
C ALA A 107 4.49 -44.19 26.63
N GLN A 108 3.63 -45.18 26.33
CA GLN A 108 2.68 -45.12 25.22
C GLN A 108 1.61 -44.04 25.41
N LEU A 109 1.13 -43.85 26.64
CA LEU A 109 0.18 -42.80 26.98
C LEU A 109 0.79 -41.41 26.76
N LYS A 110 2.05 -41.22 27.18
CA LYS A 110 2.82 -39.99 26.96
C LYS A 110 2.99 -39.68 25.47
N GLU A 111 3.39 -40.67 24.68
CA GLU A 111 3.55 -40.52 23.23
C GLU A 111 2.22 -40.17 22.53
N ARG A 112 1.11 -40.76 22.99
CA ARG A 112 -0.23 -40.45 22.46
C ARG A 112 -0.63 -38.98 22.69
N GLU A 113 -0.39 -38.47 23.89
CA GLU A 113 -0.70 -37.08 24.23
C GLU A 113 0.18 -36.09 23.46
N GLU A 114 1.48 -36.35 23.35
CA GLU A 114 2.40 -35.50 22.60
C GLU A 114 1.99 -35.41 21.11
N ASN A 115 1.62 -36.54 20.52
CA ASN A 115 1.10 -36.60 19.16
C ASN A 115 -0.25 -35.86 19.02
N ALA A 116 -1.14 -35.95 20.01
CA ALA A 116 -2.41 -35.23 20.01
C ALA A 116 -2.21 -33.71 20.10
N TYR A 117 -1.28 -33.25 20.93
CA TYR A 117 -0.89 -31.84 21.04
C TYR A 117 -0.35 -31.30 19.72
N LEU A 118 0.60 -32.00 19.09
CA LEU A 118 1.17 -31.59 17.80
C LEU A 118 0.10 -31.48 16.71
N ARG A 119 -0.86 -32.41 16.67
CA ARG A 119 -2.00 -32.35 15.73
C ARG A 119 -2.91 -31.15 15.98
N ARG A 120 -3.21 -30.83 17.25
CA ARG A 120 -4.02 -29.66 17.62
C ARG A 120 -3.30 -28.36 17.22
N SER A 121 -2.01 -28.24 17.51
CA SER A 121 -1.18 -27.09 17.13
C SER A 121 -1.15 -26.89 15.61
N ALA A 122 -0.91 -27.95 14.84
CA ALA A 122 -0.93 -27.90 13.37
C ALA A 122 -2.31 -27.55 12.77
N LYS A 123 -3.40 -27.92 13.46
CA LYS A 123 -4.77 -27.55 13.07
C LYS A 123 -5.02 -26.06 13.34
N ASN A 124 -4.65 -25.57 14.51
CA ASN A 124 -4.80 -24.16 14.88
C ASN A 124 -4.00 -23.25 13.93
N PHE A 125 -2.77 -23.62 13.61
CA PHE A 125 -1.95 -22.91 12.64
C PHE A 125 -2.61 -22.84 11.25
N ARG A 126 -3.18 -23.96 10.77
CA ARG A 126 -3.92 -23.98 9.50
C ARG A 126 -5.16 -23.09 9.52
N VAL A 127 -5.93 -23.11 10.61
CA VAL A 127 -7.14 -22.26 10.75
C VAL A 127 -6.76 -20.79 10.73
N PHE A 128 -5.72 -20.39 11.47
CA PHE A 128 -5.24 -19.01 11.50
C PHE A 128 -4.81 -18.53 10.09
N HIS A 129 -4.00 -19.33 9.39
CA HIS A 129 -3.56 -18.99 8.03
C HIS A 129 -4.73 -18.87 7.04
N HIS A 130 -5.77 -19.70 7.20
CA HIS A 130 -6.95 -19.66 6.33
C HIS A 130 -7.81 -18.42 6.58
N ILE A 131 -7.86 -17.92 7.82
CA ILE A 131 -8.56 -16.68 8.18
C ILE A 131 -7.82 -15.46 7.62
N GLU A 132 -6.49 -15.43 7.71
CA GLU A 132 -5.66 -14.36 7.15
C GLU A 132 -5.76 -14.32 5.61
N GLU A 133 -5.78 -15.48 4.95
CA GLU A 133 -5.96 -15.55 3.51
C GLU A 133 -7.36 -15.09 3.09
N LEU A 134 -8.40 -15.44 3.85
CA LEU A 134 -9.77 -15.02 3.59
C LEU A 134 -9.95 -13.50 3.78
N SER A 135 -9.34 -12.92 4.82
CA SER A 135 -9.39 -11.46 5.05
C SER A 135 -8.69 -10.70 3.91
N ALA A 136 -7.55 -11.19 3.43
CA ALA A 136 -6.85 -10.63 2.27
C ALA A 136 -7.71 -10.70 1.00
N GLN A 137 -8.39 -11.82 0.74
CA GLN A 137 -9.25 -11.97 -0.44
C GLN A 137 -10.47 -11.04 -0.40
N LEU A 138 -11.09 -10.85 0.78
CA LEU A 138 -12.20 -9.91 0.95
C LEU A 138 -11.76 -8.46 0.73
N LEU A 139 -10.58 -8.08 1.21
CA LEU A 139 -10.02 -6.74 0.95
C LEU A 139 -9.73 -6.53 -0.54
N ILE A 140 -9.18 -7.53 -1.22
CA ILE A 140 -8.92 -7.47 -2.66
C ILE A 140 -10.23 -7.27 -3.42
N ALA A 141 -11.26 -8.06 -3.07
CA ALA A 141 -12.60 -7.93 -3.68
C ALA A 141 -13.22 -6.55 -3.41
N GLU A 142 -13.03 -6.00 -2.20
CA GLU A 142 -13.49 -4.65 -1.86
C GLU A 142 -12.69 -3.56 -2.59
N VAL A 143 -11.40 -3.72 -2.81
CA VAL A 143 -10.59 -2.77 -3.59
C VAL A 143 -11.00 -2.78 -5.06
N GLU A 144 -11.25 -3.96 -5.62
CA GLU A 144 -11.70 -4.19 -7.01
C GLU A 144 -13.18 -3.85 -7.24
N SER A 145 -13.97 -3.70 -6.17
CA SER A 145 -15.37 -3.25 -6.27
C SER A 145 -15.49 -1.88 -6.94
N ALA A 146 -16.61 -1.64 -7.62
CA ALA A 146 -16.84 -0.38 -8.34
C ALA A 146 -16.68 0.85 -7.42
N ASP A 147 -16.02 1.89 -7.92
CA ASP A 147 -15.67 3.08 -7.16
C ASP A 147 -16.94 3.88 -6.83
N THR A 148 -17.25 3.94 -5.54
CA THR A 148 -18.17 4.94 -5.00
C THR A 148 -17.47 6.31 -4.96
N PRO A 149 -18.22 7.44 -4.96
CA PRO A 149 -17.60 8.77 -4.91
C PRO A 149 -16.67 8.94 -3.70
N ASN A 150 -17.05 8.39 -2.54
CA ASN A 150 -16.22 8.43 -1.33
C ASN A 150 -14.94 7.61 -1.47
N LYS A 151 -15.00 6.44 -2.12
CA LYS A 151 -13.83 5.59 -2.38
C LYS A 151 -12.87 6.25 -3.37
N SER A 152 -13.39 6.89 -4.42
CA SER A 152 -12.60 7.65 -5.38
C SER A 152 -11.89 8.84 -4.72
N LEU A 153 -12.58 9.56 -3.84
CA LEU A 153 -11.98 10.63 -3.03
C LEU A 153 -10.88 10.10 -2.11
N LEU A 154 -11.15 9.00 -1.40
CA LEU A 154 -10.16 8.37 -0.50
C LEU A 154 -8.90 7.94 -1.26
N LYS A 155 -9.05 7.27 -2.41
CA LYS A 155 -7.93 6.88 -3.27
C LYS A 155 -7.13 8.10 -3.75
N THR A 156 -7.80 9.19 -4.12
CA THR A 156 -7.14 10.42 -4.56
C THR A 156 -6.40 11.10 -3.42
N PHE A 157 -7.01 11.17 -2.23
CA PHE A 157 -6.36 11.68 -1.02
C PHE A 157 -5.11 10.88 -0.67
N LEU A 158 -5.19 9.56 -0.78
CA LEU A 158 -4.09 8.66 -0.48
C LEU A 158 -2.94 8.78 -1.50
N ALA A 159 -3.27 8.99 -2.78
CA ALA A 159 -2.29 9.33 -3.81
C ALA A 159 -1.62 10.69 -3.53
N GLY A 160 -2.39 11.69 -3.08
CA GLY A 160 -1.85 12.98 -2.66
C GLY A 160 -0.91 12.86 -1.46
N LEU A 161 -1.30 12.09 -0.44
CA LEU A 161 -0.44 11.82 0.73
C LEU A 161 0.85 11.11 0.33
N TYR A 162 0.77 10.10 -0.54
CA TYR A 162 1.94 9.44 -1.11
C TYR A 162 2.89 10.46 -1.77
N PHE A 163 2.36 11.31 -2.64
CA PHE A 163 3.15 12.33 -3.32
C PHE A 163 3.79 13.32 -2.35
N ILE A 164 3.06 13.82 -1.34
CA ILE A 164 3.58 14.73 -0.31
C ILE A 164 4.74 14.07 0.46
N VAL A 165 4.57 12.81 0.88
CA VAL A 165 5.61 12.05 1.57
C VAL A 165 6.84 11.88 0.67
N VAL A 166 6.65 11.55 -0.61
CA VAL A 166 7.76 11.44 -1.56
C VAL A 166 8.49 12.77 -1.71
N VAL A 167 7.80 13.89 -1.90
CA VAL A 167 8.44 15.21 -2.03
C VAL A 167 9.19 15.62 -0.76
N LEU A 168 8.68 15.26 0.42
CA LEU A 168 9.38 15.44 1.69
C LEU A 168 10.67 14.59 1.75
N VAL A 169 10.57 13.31 1.38
CA VAL A 169 11.73 12.41 1.29
C VAL A 169 12.74 12.95 0.27
N THR A 170 12.30 13.43 -0.89
CA THR A 170 13.18 14.06 -1.89
C THR A 170 13.90 15.24 -1.27
N SER A 171 13.19 16.15 -0.60
CA SER A 171 13.82 17.33 0.02
C SER A 171 14.89 16.95 1.06
N PHE A 172 14.65 15.90 1.84
CA PHE A 172 15.63 15.38 2.79
C PHE A 172 16.83 14.71 2.10
N VAL A 173 16.58 13.90 1.07
CA VAL A 173 17.63 13.27 0.26
C VAL A 173 18.50 14.32 -0.43
N MET A 174 17.91 15.41 -0.94
CA MET A 174 18.66 16.51 -1.56
C MET A 174 19.67 17.14 -0.59
N VAL A 175 19.29 17.31 0.69
CA VAL A 175 20.23 17.79 1.73
C VAL A 175 21.36 16.78 1.97
N ILE A 176 21.04 15.49 2.07
CA ILE A 176 22.06 14.45 2.27
C ILE A 176 23.02 14.39 1.10
N VAL A 177 22.50 14.42 -0.13
CA VAL A 177 23.29 14.29 -1.35
C VAL A 177 24.15 15.53 -1.55
N HIS A 178 23.65 16.72 -1.20
CA HIS A 178 24.42 17.96 -1.18
C HIS A 178 25.67 17.85 -0.29
N ASP A 179 25.56 17.28 0.90
CA ASP A 179 26.71 17.06 1.79
C ASP A 179 27.69 15.99 1.26
N ARG A 180 27.24 15.11 0.36
CA ARG A 180 28.04 14.03 -0.25
C ARG A 180 28.65 14.41 -1.59
N VAL A 181 28.44 15.65 -2.07
CA VAL A 181 29.03 16.13 -3.31
C VAL A 181 30.56 16.17 -3.15
N PRO A 182 31.33 15.58 -4.08
CA PRO A 182 32.78 15.63 -4.02
C PRO A 182 33.30 17.05 -4.22
N ASP A 183 34.41 17.39 -3.56
CA ASP A 183 35.03 18.71 -3.66
C ASP A 183 35.42 19.04 -5.11
N CYS A 184 34.91 20.18 -5.61
CA CYS A 184 35.13 20.64 -7.00
C CYS A 184 36.60 20.88 -7.34
N LYS A 185 37.46 21.12 -6.34
CA LYS A 185 38.91 21.30 -6.52
C LYS A 185 39.64 19.98 -6.80
N THR A 186 39.14 18.90 -6.21
CA THR A 186 39.75 17.56 -6.31
C THR A 186 39.19 16.79 -7.51
N TYR A 187 37.90 16.98 -7.80
CA TYR A 187 37.18 16.29 -8.86
C TYR A 187 36.55 17.28 -9.83
N PRO A 188 37.14 17.51 -11.01
CA PRO A 188 36.57 18.39 -12.04
C PRO A 188 35.25 17.83 -12.62
N PRO A 189 34.49 18.64 -13.37
CA PRO A 189 33.29 18.17 -14.07
C PRO A 189 33.64 17.04 -15.04
N LEU A 190 32.71 16.10 -15.21
CA LEU A 190 32.86 15.03 -16.18
C LEU A 190 32.78 15.58 -17.61
N PRO A 191 33.51 14.97 -18.57
CA PRO A 191 33.44 15.39 -19.97
C PRO A 191 32.01 15.16 -20.51
N ASP A 192 31.42 16.20 -21.05
CA ASP A 192 30.05 16.18 -21.57
C ASP A 192 30.01 16.90 -22.92
N ILE A 193 29.73 16.14 -23.98
CA ILE A 193 29.74 16.63 -25.36
C ILE A 193 28.85 17.87 -25.53
N PHE A 194 27.71 17.95 -24.85
CA PHE A 194 26.84 19.12 -25.01
C PHE A 194 27.42 20.35 -24.30
N LEU A 195 27.84 20.19 -23.04
CA LEU A 195 28.37 21.28 -22.22
C LEU A 195 29.71 21.81 -22.74
N ASP A 196 30.52 20.95 -23.36
CA ASP A 196 31.80 21.34 -23.96
C ASP A 196 31.61 22.19 -25.24
N ASN A 197 30.47 22.05 -25.92
CA ASN A 197 30.19 22.72 -27.20
C ASN A 197 29.27 23.95 -27.08
N VAL A 198 28.61 24.14 -25.95
CA VAL A 198 27.65 25.24 -25.73
C VAL A 198 28.21 26.19 -24.67
N PRO A 199 28.21 27.51 -24.89
CA PRO A 199 28.63 28.46 -23.86
C PRO A 199 27.56 28.57 -22.77
N LEU A 200 28.02 28.78 -21.53
CA LEU A 200 27.15 29.02 -20.38
C LEU A 200 26.25 30.25 -20.59
N ILE A 201 24.94 30.06 -20.45
CA ILE A 201 23.94 31.13 -20.46
C ILE A 201 23.32 31.27 -19.05
N PRO A 202 23.67 32.31 -18.28
CA PRO A 202 23.32 32.39 -16.86
C PRO A 202 21.83 32.60 -16.57
N TRP A 203 21.08 33.22 -17.50
CA TRP A 203 19.63 33.46 -17.37
C TRP A 203 18.78 32.30 -17.88
N ALA A 204 19.38 31.29 -18.52
CA ALA A 204 18.63 30.21 -19.16
C ALA A 204 17.83 29.38 -18.14
N PHE A 205 18.41 29.14 -16.96
CA PHE A 205 17.75 28.34 -15.92
C PHE A 205 16.46 29.00 -15.41
N ASP A 206 16.49 30.31 -15.16
CA ASP A 206 15.30 31.08 -14.75
C ASP A 206 14.17 30.95 -15.78
N VAL A 207 14.51 31.02 -17.08
CA VAL A 207 13.53 30.86 -18.16
C VAL A 207 12.94 29.45 -18.19
N CYS A 208 13.75 28.42 -17.93
CA CYS A 208 13.24 27.05 -17.79
C CYS A 208 12.22 26.94 -16.64
N GLU A 209 12.52 27.51 -15.47
CA GLU A 209 11.60 27.46 -14.34
C GLU A 209 10.29 28.20 -14.63
N VAL A 210 10.35 29.35 -15.32
CA VAL A 210 9.15 30.06 -15.79
C VAL A 210 8.33 29.18 -16.73
N LEU A 211 8.95 28.49 -17.70
CA LEU A 211 8.26 27.56 -18.59
C LEU A 211 7.61 26.40 -17.83
N ALA A 212 8.29 25.85 -16.82
CA ALA A 212 7.77 24.77 -15.98
C ALA A 212 6.53 25.24 -15.18
N VAL A 213 6.59 26.44 -14.58
CA VAL A 213 5.46 27.05 -13.87
C VAL A 213 4.29 27.30 -14.83
N MET A 214 4.55 27.80 -16.04
CA MET A 214 3.50 28.01 -17.05
C MET A 214 2.79 26.72 -17.45
N LEU A 215 3.54 25.64 -17.71
CA LEU A 215 2.96 24.31 -17.97
C LEU A 215 2.17 23.79 -16.77
N CYS A 216 2.65 24.02 -15.55
CA CYS A 216 1.96 23.63 -14.33
C CYS A 216 0.63 24.37 -14.18
N LEU A 217 0.59 25.67 -14.46
CA LEU A 217 -0.64 26.47 -14.43
C LEU A 217 -1.65 25.99 -15.48
N ILE A 218 -1.21 25.71 -16.70
CA ILE A 218 -2.07 25.12 -17.74
C ILE A 218 -2.66 23.79 -17.26
N TRP A 219 -1.83 22.93 -16.68
CA TRP A 219 -2.28 21.64 -16.16
C TRP A 219 -3.29 21.78 -15.01
N ILE A 220 -3.08 22.72 -14.08
CA ILE A 220 -4.04 23.02 -13.01
C ILE A 220 -5.37 23.46 -13.61
N VAL A 221 -5.37 24.32 -14.62
CA VAL A 221 -6.60 24.75 -15.32
C VAL A 221 -7.31 23.55 -15.98
N VAL A 222 -6.56 22.67 -16.65
CA VAL A 222 -7.12 21.44 -17.24
C VAL A 222 -7.79 20.59 -16.17
N ILE A 223 -7.11 20.33 -15.04
CA ILE A 223 -7.69 19.56 -13.94
C ILE A 223 -8.97 20.21 -13.39
N LEU A 224 -8.98 21.52 -13.19
CA LEU A 224 -10.14 22.24 -12.64
C LEU A 224 -11.37 22.15 -13.56
N LEU A 225 -11.16 22.22 -14.87
CA LEU A 225 -12.23 22.17 -15.87
C LEU A 225 -12.65 20.75 -16.24
N HIS A 226 -11.87 19.72 -15.93
CA HIS A 226 -12.15 18.35 -16.35
C HIS A 226 -13.22 17.69 -15.46
N ARG A 227 -14.20 17.00 -16.07
CA ARG A 227 -15.27 16.28 -15.35
C ARG A 227 -14.72 15.23 -14.39
N HIS A 228 -13.73 14.47 -14.86
CA HIS A 228 -13.07 13.39 -14.11
C HIS A 228 -11.84 13.83 -13.30
N ARG A 229 -11.82 15.07 -12.77
CA ARG A 229 -10.66 15.68 -12.08
C ARG A 229 -9.99 14.82 -11.01
N LEU A 230 -10.75 14.02 -10.25
CA LEU A 230 -10.20 13.14 -9.20
C LEU A 230 -9.33 12.03 -9.79
N VAL A 231 -9.73 11.46 -10.93
CA VAL A 231 -8.96 10.41 -11.62
C VAL A 231 -7.67 11.01 -12.17
N LEU A 232 -7.73 12.20 -12.78
CA LEU A 232 -6.54 12.91 -13.28
C LEU A 232 -5.56 13.23 -12.14
N MET A 233 -6.04 13.79 -11.02
CA MET A 233 -5.21 14.08 -9.85
C MET A 233 -4.57 12.82 -9.28
N ARG A 234 -5.34 11.73 -9.13
CA ARG A 234 -4.83 10.44 -8.65
C ARG A 234 -3.69 9.93 -9.52
N ARG A 235 -3.88 9.91 -10.84
CA ARG A 235 -2.85 9.45 -11.81
C ARG A 235 -1.62 10.36 -11.82
N CYS A 236 -1.83 11.67 -11.74
CA CYS A 236 -0.77 12.68 -11.64
C CYS A 236 0.10 12.46 -10.40
N PHE A 237 -0.51 12.34 -9.22
CA PHE A 237 0.22 12.12 -7.98
C PHE A 237 0.92 10.75 -7.93
N SER A 238 0.28 9.69 -8.43
CA SER A 238 0.93 8.37 -8.48
C SER A 238 2.15 8.35 -9.40
N LEU A 239 2.03 8.92 -10.61
CA LEU A 239 3.12 8.91 -11.59
C LEU A 239 4.29 9.81 -11.17
N LEU A 240 4.01 11.05 -10.75
CA LEU A 240 5.05 11.94 -10.24
C LEU A 240 5.70 11.33 -8.99
N GLY A 241 4.92 10.81 -8.03
CA GLY A 241 5.46 10.17 -6.83
C GLY A 241 6.39 8.99 -7.14
N THR A 242 6.01 8.07 -8.03
CA THR A 242 6.87 6.93 -8.40
C THR A 242 8.17 7.38 -9.05
N VAL A 243 8.12 8.36 -9.96
CA VAL A 243 9.33 8.87 -10.63
C VAL A 243 10.27 9.55 -9.64
N PHE A 244 9.75 10.43 -8.78
CA PHE A 244 10.56 11.11 -7.77
C PHE A 244 11.11 10.15 -6.72
N MET A 245 10.40 9.07 -6.40
CA MET A 245 10.91 8.03 -5.53
C MET A 245 12.09 7.27 -6.15
N LEU A 246 12.03 6.98 -7.46
CA LEU A 246 13.16 6.41 -8.19
C LEU A 246 14.36 7.36 -8.17
N ARG A 247 14.14 8.66 -8.40
CA ARG A 247 15.17 9.71 -8.29
C ARG A 247 15.85 9.71 -6.93
N CYS A 248 15.08 9.63 -5.84
CA CYS A 248 15.65 9.57 -4.48
C CYS A 248 16.63 8.42 -4.32
N VAL A 249 16.30 7.25 -4.87
CA VAL A 249 17.18 6.07 -4.80
C VAL A 249 18.42 6.27 -5.67
N THR A 250 18.30 6.77 -6.90
CA THR A 250 19.45 6.94 -7.80
C THR A 250 20.44 7.98 -7.28
N MET A 251 19.97 9.12 -6.76
CA MET A 251 20.82 10.16 -6.19
C MET A 251 21.55 9.68 -4.92
N MET A 252 20.92 8.82 -4.12
CA MET A 252 21.56 8.23 -2.94
C MET A 252 22.62 7.19 -3.28
N ILE A 253 22.42 6.41 -4.35
CA ILE A 253 23.37 5.36 -4.77
C ILE A 253 24.65 5.98 -5.33
N THR A 254 24.56 7.08 -6.08
CA THR A 254 25.73 7.71 -6.69
C THR A 254 25.58 9.23 -6.72
N SER A 255 26.49 9.92 -6.05
CA SER A 255 26.67 11.37 -6.16
C SER A 255 27.70 11.69 -7.24
N LEU A 256 27.33 12.54 -8.20
CA LEU A 256 28.20 12.99 -9.28
C LEU A 256 28.86 14.33 -8.93
N SER A 257 29.99 14.66 -9.58
CA SER A 257 30.64 15.96 -9.43
C SER A 257 29.82 17.07 -10.11
N VAL A 258 30.03 18.31 -9.66
CA VAL A 258 29.29 19.49 -10.13
C VAL A 258 29.60 19.77 -11.61
N PRO A 259 28.59 20.02 -12.47
CA PRO A 259 28.78 20.21 -13.91
C PRO A 259 29.39 21.58 -14.29
N GLY A 260 29.18 22.61 -13.47
CA GLY A 260 29.65 23.97 -13.75
C GLY A 260 30.46 24.57 -12.60
N GLN A 261 31.53 25.31 -12.92
CA GLN A 261 32.34 26.01 -11.91
C GLN A 261 31.63 27.23 -11.31
N HIS A 262 30.56 27.72 -11.95
CA HIS A 262 29.74 28.82 -11.45
C HIS A 262 28.87 28.44 -10.25
N LEU A 263 28.73 27.13 -9.97
CA LEU A 263 28.00 26.58 -8.85
C LEU A 263 28.91 26.50 -7.62
N GLU A 264 28.85 27.52 -6.76
CA GLU A 264 29.54 27.51 -5.46
C GLU A 264 28.81 26.60 -4.48
N CYS A 265 29.15 25.30 -4.51
CA CYS A 265 28.65 24.30 -3.58
C CYS A 265 29.59 24.17 -2.38
N GLU A 266 29.23 24.77 -1.24
CA GLU A 266 30.00 24.64 -0.01
C GLU A 266 29.27 23.74 0.99
N ALA A 267 29.87 22.59 1.34
CA ALA A 267 29.34 21.66 2.35
C ALA A 267 29.39 22.32 3.73
N ARG A 268 28.22 22.65 4.32
CA ARG A 268 28.20 23.60 5.45
C ARG A 268 27.32 23.28 6.65
N VAL A 269 26.79 22.06 6.80
CA VAL A 269 25.96 21.77 7.98
C VAL A 269 26.20 20.38 8.55
N THR A 270 26.84 20.30 9.73
CA THR A 270 27.00 19.04 10.49
C THR A 270 25.76 18.69 11.30
N ASP A 271 24.98 19.68 11.73
CA ASP A 271 23.92 19.50 12.73
C ASP A 271 22.59 19.03 12.12
N TRP A 272 22.03 17.94 12.65
CA TRP A 272 20.77 17.35 12.18
C TRP A 272 19.58 18.30 12.23
N ASN A 273 19.49 19.18 13.23
CA ASN A 273 18.41 20.16 13.32
C ASN A 273 18.45 21.19 12.19
N MET A 274 19.65 21.63 11.82
CA MET A 274 19.84 22.54 10.69
C MET A 274 19.59 21.82 9.36
N LYS A 275 19.98 20.55 9.22
CA LYS A 275 19.64 19.73 8.05
C LYS A 275 18.14 19.59 7.85
N ILE A 276 17.39 19.34 8.92
CA ILE A 276 15.92 19.26 8.89
C ILE A 276 15.33 20.62 8.49
N SER A 277 15.81 21.72 9.08
CA SER A 277 15.37 23.07 8.72
C SER A 277 15.62 23.39 7.24
N HIS A 278 16.80 23.03 6.72
CA HIS A 278 17.15 23.19 5.31
C HIS A 278 16.28 22.32 4.40
N ALA A 279 15.99 21.08 4.79
CA ALA A 279 15.08 20.19 4.06
C ALA A 279 13.68 20.81 3.97
N PHE A 280 13.17 21.40 5.06
CA PHE A 280 11.89 22.10 5.03
C PHE A 280 11.92 23.37 4.17
N LYS A 281 13.04 24.11 4.14
CA LYS A 281 13.22 25.26 3.24
C LYS A 281 13.15 24.83 1.76
N ILE A 282 13.82 23.73 1.41
CA ILE A 282 13.77 23.13 0.06
C ILE A 282 12.35 22.66 -0.27
N TRP A 283 11.69 22.00 0.68
CA TRP A 283 10.33 21.48 0.52
C TRP A 283 9.32 22.58 0.22
N TYR A 284 9.34 23.68 0.99
CA TYR A 284 8.47 24.83 0.75
C TYR A 284 8.82 25.57 -0.57
N GLY A 285 10.10 25.59 -0.92
CA GLY A 285 10.59 26.17 -2.18
C GLY A 285 10.42 25.28 -3.41
N LEU A 286 9.90 24.06 -3.25
CA LEU A 286 9.79 23.03 -4.30
C LEU A 286 11.10 22.79 -5.10
N GLY A 287 12.26 23.12 -4.51
CA GLY A 287 13.57 23.03 -5.18
C GLY A 287 13.81 24.04 -6.30
N MET A 288 13.03 25.13 -6.40
CA MET A 288 13.18 26.15 -7.44
C MET A 288 14.21 27.23 -7.06
N SER A 289 15.08 27.59 -8.00
CA SER A 289 16.03 28.69 -7.86
C SER A 289 15.36 30.06 -7.81
N LEU A 290 14.18 30.24 -8.44
CA LEU A 290 13.34 31.43 -8.31
C LEU A 290 12.93 31.71 -6.84
N LEU A 291 12.83 30.68 -6.00
CA LEU A 291 12.55 30.82 -4.56
C LEU A 291 13.82 30.87 -3.71
N ASN A 292 14.95 31.19 -4.33
CA ASN A 292 16.27 31.30 -3.71
C ASN A 292 16.70 30.01 -2.99
N VAL A 293 16.34 28.87 -3.58
CA VAL A 293 16.79 27.54 -3.17
C VAL A 293 17.77 27.05 -4.21
N ARG A 294 19.06 26.95 -3.83
CA ARG A 294 20.09 26.31 -4.65
C ARG A 294 20.55 25.06 -3.94
N THR A 295 20.45 23.94 -4.63
CA THR A 295 20.89 22.62 -4.15
C THR A 295 21.95 22.10 -5.09
N CYS A 296 22.87 21.30 -4.55
CA CYS A 296 23.89 20.63 -5.35
C CYS A 296 23.79 19.12 -5.15
N GLY A 297 24.27 18.37 -6.14
CA GLY A 297 24.42 16.93 -6.04
C GLY A 297 23.29 16.12 -6.67
N ASP A 298 22.27 16.77 -7.19
CA ASP A 298 21.12 16.13 -7.84
C ASP A 298 21.30 15.98 -9.36
N TYR A 299 22.54 15.70 -9.76
CA TYR A 299 22.97 15.61 -11.16
C TYR A 299 22.74 14.24 -11.80
N MET A 300 22.05 13.33 -11.10
CA MET A 300 21.62 12.05 -11.66
C MET A 300 20.11 11.89 -11.53
N PHE A 301 19.46 11.82 -12.69
CA PHE A 301 18.03 11.94 -12.92
C PHE A 301 17.52 13.38 -12.67
N SER A 302 17.18 14.19 -13.69
CA SER A 302 16.87 15.65 -13.59
C SER A 302 15.40 15.95 -13.29
N GLY A 303 15.16 16.86 -12.34
CA GLY A 303 13.85 17.03 -11.69
C GLY A 303 12.96 17.95 -12.49
N HIS A 304 13.54 19.08 -12.88
CA HIS A 304 12.95 20.03 -13.82
C HIS A 304 12.57 19.33 -15.13
N THR A 305 13.49 18.55 -15.72
CA THR A 305 13.21 17.78 -16.95
C THR A 305 12.04 16.80 -16.75
N THR A 306 12.04 16.07 -15.64
CA THR A 306 10.96 15.13 -15.28
C THR A 306 9.61 15.84 -15.20
N VAL A 307 9.54 16.95 -14.47
CA VAL A 307 8.28 17.70 -14.25
C VAL A 307 7.76 18.29 -15.54
N VAL A 308 8.60 18.98 -16.31
CA VAL A 308 8.21 19.60 -17.59
C VAL A 308 7.73 18.53 -18.58
N THR A 309 8.48 17.43 -18.70
CA THR A 309 8.12 16.32 -19.60
C THR A 309 6.80 15.66 -19.19
N MET A 310 6.62 15.42 -17.89
CA MET A 310 5.41 14.80 -17.36
C MET A 310 4.19 15.72 -17.52
N LEU A 311 4.33 17.01 -17.24
CA LEU A 311 3.27 18.01 -17.47
C LEU A 311 2.87 18.08 -18.94
N ASN A 312 3.85 18.09 -19.86
CA ASN A 312 3.57 18.06 -21.29
C ASN A 312 2.76 16.81 -21.70
N HIS A 313 3.16 15.63 -21.24
CA HIS A 313 2.41 14.38 -21.49
C HIS A 313 1.01 14.41 -20.87
N PHE A 314 0.84 14.93 -19.66
CA PHE A 314 -0.47 15.08 -19.04
C PHE A 314 -1.38 16.04 -19.80
N ILE A 315 -0.86 17.21 -20.21
CA ILE A 315 -1.62 18.18 -20.99
C ILE A 315 -2.07 17.56 -22.32
N THR A 316 -1.18 16.87 -23.02
CA THR A 316 -1.50 16.26 -24.34
C THR A 316 -2.48 15.09 -24.24
N GLU A 317 -2.38 14.27 -23.21
CA GLU A 317 -3.26 13.10 -22.99
C GLU A 317 -4.70 13.51 -22.61
N TYR A 318 -4.85 14.45 -21.69
CA TYR A 318 -6.14 14.83 -21.10
C TYR A 318 -6.76 16.08 -21.71
N THR A 319 -6.32 16.47 -22.92
CA THR A 319 -6.96 17.51 -23.71
C THR A 319 -7.42 17.00 -25.07
N PRO A 320 -8.47 17.60 -25.69
CA PRO A 320 -9.02 17.10 -26.94
C PRO A 320 -8.01 17.18 -28.09
N ASP A 321 -8.04 16.21 -28.99
CA ASP A 321 -7.19 16.15 -30.19
C ASP A 321 -7.38 17.36 -31.14
N SER A 322 -8.47 18.11 -30.97
CA SER A 322 -8.75 19.35 -31.72
C SER A 322 -7.86 20.52 -31.27
N TRP A 323 -7.34 20.51 -30.04
CA TRP A 323 -6.52 21.59 -29.48
C TRP A 323 -5.05 21.46 -29.87
N ARG A 324 -4.78 21.25 -31.16
CA ARG A 324 -3.43 21.03 -31.72
C ARG A 324 -2.45 22.15 -31.40
N LEU A 325 -2.92 23.39 -31.32
CA LEU A 325 -2.09 24.53 -30.94
C LEU A 325 -1.56 24.36 -29.51
N LEU A 326 -2.41 23.99 -28.55
CA LEU A 326 -2.01 23.77 -27.17
C LEU A 326 -0.96 22.65 -27.08
N HIS A 327 -1.20 21.54 -27.77
CA HIS A 327 -0.26 20.41 -27.82
C HIS A 327 1.07 20.80 -28.44
N THR A 328 1.05 21.54 -29.54
CA THR A 328 2.28 21.99 -30.20
C THR A 328 3.04 22.94 -29.28
N MET A 329 2.36 23.89 -28.65
CA MET A 329 2.98 24.82 -27.70
C MET A 329 3.54 24.12 -26.47
N SER A 330 2.88 23.08 -25.94
CA SER A 330 3.39 22.32 -24.80
C SER A 330 4.64 21.52 -25.15
N TRP A 331 4.68 20.89 -26.33
CA TRP A 331 5.87 20.18 -26.82
C TRP A 331 7.03 21.12 -27.11
N VAL A 332 6.76 22.28 -27.72
CA VAL A 332 7.76 23.32 -27.96
C VAL A 332 8.30 23.86 -26.64
N ALA A 333 7.44 24.17 -25.68
CA ALA A 333 7.86 24.61 -24.35
C ALA A 333 8.71 23.55 -23.63
N ASN A 334 8.35 22.26 -23.75
CA ASN A 334 9.14 21.16 -23.20
C ASN A 334 10.54 21.08 -23.82
N LEU A 335 10.63 21.18 -25.16
CA LEU A 335 11.91 21.16 -25.86
C LEU A 335 12.80 22.33 -25.47
N PHE A 336 12.24 23.55 -25.40
CA PHE A 336 12.99 24.74 -24.99
C PHE A 336 13.40 24.68 -23.52
N ALA A 337 12.55 24.20 -22.63
CA ALA A 337 12.91 24.01 -21.22
C ALA A 337 14.10 23.05 -21.06
N ILE A 338 14.07 21.90 -21.75
CA ILE A 338 15.20 20.95 -21.78
C ILE A 338 16.48 21.61 -22.32
N PHE A 339 16.37 22.36 -23.41
CA PHE A 339 17.52 23.10 -23.96
C PHE A 339 18.10 24.11 -22.96
N PHE A 340 17.24 24.89 -22.29
CA PHE A 340 17.67 25.90 -21.33
C PHE A 340 18.28 25.31 -20.05
N ILE A 341 17.83 24.13 -19.61
CA ILE A 341 18.47 23.38 -18.51
C ILE A 341 19.93 23.09 -18.88
N LEU A 342 20.17 22.60 -20.09
CA LEU A 342 21.52 22.26 -20.55
C LEU A 342 22.36 23.51 -20.80
N ALA A 343 21.80 24.55 -21.40
CA ALA A 343 22.51 25.80 -21.69
C ALA A 343 22.93 26.57 -20.41
N ALA A 344 22.26 26.33 -19.28
CA ALA A 344 22.65 26.87 -17.98
C ALA A 344 23.78 26.10 -17.29
N HIS A 345 24.18 24.94 -17.83
CA HIS A 345 25.19 24.05 -17.25
C HIS A 345 24.87 23.62 -15.81
N GLU A 346 23.58 23.54 -15.47
CA GLU A 346 23.09 23.12 -14.15
C GLU A 346 22.97 21.59 -14.04
N HIS A 347 22.78 20.91 -15.17
CA HIS A 347 22.67 19.45 -15.25
C HIS A 347 23.50 18.90 -16.42
N TYR A 348 23.98 17.66 -16.28
CA TYR A 348 24.62 16.93 -17.39
C TYR A 348 23.60 16.56 -18.49
N SER A 349 24.07 16.43 -19.72
CA SER A 349 23.24 15.99 -20.86
C SER A 349 22.68 14.58 -20.66
N LEU A 350 23.46 13.68 -20.06
CA LEU A 350 23.02 12.33 -19.68
C LEU A 350 21.85 12.39 -18.68
N ASP A 351 21.94 13.32 -17.73
CA ASP A 351 20.93 13.48 -16.68
C ASP A 351 19.56 13.86 -17.27
N VAL A 352 19.58 14.84 -18.17
CA VAL A 352 18.39 15.31 -18.90
C VAL A 352 17.85 14.22 -19.83
N PHE A 353 18.72 13.50 -20.56
CA PHE A 353 18.30 12.42 -21.45
C PHE A 353 17.61 11.28 -20.71
N VAL A 354 18.20 10.80 -19.61
CA VAL A 354 17.64 9.70 -18.79
C VAL A 354 16.31 10.12 -18.16
N ALA A 355 16.22 11.35 -17.65
CA ALA A 355 14.97 11.90 -17.12
C ALA A 355 13.85 11.91 -18.18
N PHE A 356 14.13 12.49 -19.35
CA PHE A 356 13.16 12.52 -20.46
C PHE A 356 12.70 11.11 -20.87
N TYR A 357 13.64 10.17 -20.99
CA TYR A 357 13.36 8.80 -21.39
C TYR A 357 12.50 8.07 -20.34
N ILE A 358 12.90 8.07 -19.07
CA ILE A 358 12.19 7.35 -18.01
C ILE A 358 10.81 7.97 -17.77
N SER A 359 10.69 9.29 -17.70
CA SER A 359 9.39 9.95 -17.52
C SER A 359 8.43 9.62 -18.67
N SER A 360 8.90 9.70 -19.92
CA SER A 360 8.06 9.40 -21.09
C SER A 360 7.65 7.93 -21.14
N ARG A 361 8.57 6.99 -20.85
CA ARG A 361 8.28 5.55 -20.86
C ARG A 361 7.36 5.14 -19.73
N LEU A 362 7.57 5.64 -18.51
CA LEU A 362 6.69 5.35 -17.39
C LEU A 362 5.27 5.87 -17.67
N PHE A 363 5.14 7.07 -18.21
CA PHE A 363 3.85 7.63 -18.58
C PHE A 363 3.13 6.76 -19.61
N LEU A 364 3.82 6.38 -20.69
CA LEU A 364 3.25 5.54 -21.75
C LEU A 364 2.85 4.16 -21.24
N TYR A 365 3.71 3.49 -20.46
CA TYR A 365 3.43 2.17 -19.90
C TYR A 365 2.25 2.22 -18.92
N TYR A 366 2.19 3.25 -18.09
CA TYR A 366 1.06 3.44 -17.18
C TYR A 366 -0.27 3.58 -17.93
N HIS A 367 -0.33 4.44 -18.95
CA HIS A 367 -1.57 4.66 -19.71
C HIS A 367 -1.94 3.45 -20.58
N SER A 368 -0.94 2.77 -21.15
CA SER A 368 -1.15 1.50 -21.86
C SER A 368 -1.76 0.43 -20.95
N LEU A 369 -1.30 0.34 -19.70
CA LEU A 369 -1.89 -0.57 -18.71
C LEU A 369 -3.28 -0.11 -18.28
N ALA A 370 -3.48 1.18 -18.03
CA ALA A 370 -4.77 1.74 -17.60
C ALA A 370 -5.87 1.54 -18.65
N TYR A 371 -5.54 1.64 -19.94
CA TYR A 371 -6.49 1.41 -21.03
C TYR A 371 -6.95 -0.05 -21.13
N HIS A 372 -6.06 -1.00 -20.80
CA HIS A 372 -6.33 -2.44 -20.87
C HIS A 372 -6.51 -3.10 -19.49
N ALA A 373 -6.75 -2.30 -18.45
CA ALA A 373 -6.74 -2.78 -17.07
C ALA A 373 -7.80 -3.87 -16.80
N SER A 374 -8.97 -3.83 -17.44
CA SER A 374 -10.02 -4.87 -17.29
C SER A 374 -9.56 -6.22 -17.81
N ALA A 375 -8.94 -6.24 -18.99
CA ALA A 375 -8.44 -7.47 -19.61
C ALA A 375 -7.27 -8.05 -18.81
N ILE A 376 -6.37 -7.18 -18.32
CA ILE A 376 -5.16 -7.57 -17.61
C ILE A 376 -5.48 -8.05 -16.18
N SER A 377 -6.32 -7.32 -15.44
CA SER A 377 -6.68 -7.66 -14.06
C SER A 377 -7.56 -8.90 -13.96
N ALA A 378 -8.34 -9.22 -15.00
CA ALA A 378 -9.13 -10.45 -15.06
C ALA A 378 -8.29 -11.67 -15.46
N ALA A 379 -7.20 -11.48 -16.20
CA ALA A 379 -6.41 -12.56 -16.79
C ALA A 379 -5.20 -13.00 -15.94
N ASP A 380 -4.53 -12.08 -15.21
CA ASP A 380 -3.31 -12.44 -14.49
C ASP A 380 -3.17 -11.73 -13.12
N SER A 381 -3.09 -12.54 -12.07
CA SER A 381 -2.84 -12.09 -10.69
C SER A 381 -1.42 -11.53 -10.48
N ARG A 382 -0.48 -11.79 -11.40
CA ARG A 382 0.90 -11.26 -11.35
C ARG A 382 0.98 -9.74 -11.43
N THR A 383 -0.01 -9.10 -12.04
CA THR A 383 -0.06 -7.64 -12.19
C THR A 383 -0.12 -6.93 -10.83
N ARG A 384 -0.79 -7.55 -9.85
CA ARG A 384 -0.83 -7.10 -8.44
C ARG A 384 0.56 -7.13 -7.78
N ILE A 385 1.39 -8.08 -8.19
CA ILE A 385 2.73 -8.30 -7.62
C ILE A 385 3.75 -7.34 -8.26
N TRP A 386 3.64 -7.11 -9.57
CA TRP A 386 4.60 -6.30 -10.33
C TRP A 386 4.32 -4.80 -10.19
N PHE A 387 3.04 -4.40 -10.20
CA PHE A 387 2.62 -3.00 -10.13
C PHE A 387 1.54 -2.80 -9.06
N PRO A 388 1.91 -2.92 -7.77
CA PRO A 388 0.94 -2.89 -6.66
C PRO A 388 0.26 -1.52 -6.52
N LEU A 389 1.01 -0.42 -6.74
CA LEU A 389 0.49 0.95 -6.65
C LEU A 389 -0.50 1.25 -7.79
N PHE A 390 -0.17 0.81 -9.00
CA PHE A 390 -1.04 0.88 -10.16
C PHE A 390 -2.34 0.12 -9.92
N TRP A 391 -2.24 -1.14 -9.49
CA TRP A 391 -3.42 -1.97 -9.22
C TRP A 391 -4.32 -1.30 -8.17
N PHE A 392 -3.79 -0.80 -7.07
CA PHE A 392 -4.59 -0.18 -6.02
C PHE A 392 -5.36 1.06 -6.51
N PHE A 393 -4.69 1.95 -7.24
CA PHE A 393 -5.31 3.19 -7.70
C PHE A 393 -6.28 2.97 -8.86
N GLU A 394 -5.98 2.08 -9.81
CA GLU A 394 -6.83 1.88 -11.00
C GLU A 394 -7.93 0.82 -10.80
N SER A 395 -7.84 -0.04 -9.78
CA SER A 395 -8.91 -0.99 -9.43
C SER A 395 -10.23 -0.28 -9.13
N GLY A 396 -11.35 -0.83 -9.56
CA GLY A 396 -12.70 -0.32 -9.27
C GLY A 396 -13.10 1.00 -9.98
N GLY A 397 -12.16 1.71 -10.61
CA GLY A 397 -12.42 2.97 -11.30
C GLY A 397 -13.03 2.81 -12.69
N ASN A 398 -13.23 3.93 -13.41
CA ASN A 398 -13.57 3.88 -14.84
C ASN A 398 -12.44 3.18 -15.61
N VAL A 399 -12.69 1.96 -16.05
CA VAL A 399 -11.73 1.14 -16.77
C VAL A 399 -11.68 1.57 -18.24
N GLY A 400 -10.53 2.07 -18.68
CA GLY A 400 -10.30 2.51 -20.06
C GLY A 400 -9.77 3.93 -20.20
N ARG A 401 -9.75 4.42 -21.45
CA ARG A 401 -9.37 5.82 -21.75
C ARG A 401 -10.42 6.76 -21.17
N VAL A 402 -9.97 7.74 -20.40
CA VAL A 402 -10.86 8.73 -19.78
C VAL A 402 -11.39 9.65 -20.89
N PRO A 403 -12.70 9.87 -21.01
CA PRO A 403 -13.24 10.77 -22.01
C PRO A 403 -12.87 12.22 -21.65
N ASN A 404 -12.48 13.00 -22.66
CA ASN A 404 -12.12 14.41 -22.54
C ASN A 404 -13.38 15.28 -22.44
N GLU A 405 -14.08 15.17 -21.31
CA GLU A 405 -15.28 15.95 -20.99
C GLU A 405 -14.94 17.07 -20.00
N TYR A 406 -15.34 18.30 -20.34
CA TYR A 406 -15.11 19.49 -19.51
C TYR A 406 -16.41 20.01 -18.92
N GLU A 407 -16.37 20.35 -17.63
CA GLU A 407 -17.47 20.94 -16.89
C GLU A 407 -16.98 22.14 -16.09
N TRP A 408 -17.82 23.17 -15.97
CA TRP A 408 -17.48 24.32 -15.13
C TRP A 408 -17.51 23.91 -13.65
N PRO A 409 -16.42 24.09 -12.89
CA PRO A 409 -16.31 23.58 -11.52
C PRO A 409 -17.19 24.34 -10.53
N PHE A 410 -17.53 25.60 -10.82
CA PHE A 410 -18.36 26.40 -9.94
C PHE A 410 -19.85 26.15 -10.22
N PRO A 411 -20.70 26.10 -9.17
CA PRO A 411 -22.14 26.05 -9.36
C PRO A 411 -22.58 27.26 -10.19
N SER A 412 -23.41 27.03 -11.21
CA SER A 412 -23.93 28.11 -12.04
C SER A 412 -24.65 29.15 -11.16
N ALA A 413 -24.70 30.41 -11.61
CA ALA A 413 -25.37 31.49 -10.86
C ALA A 413 -26.82 31.12 -10.48
N ALA A 414 -27.49 30.29 -11.29
CA ALA A 414 -28.80 29.73 -10.98
C ALA A 414 -28.78 28.78 -9.77
N VAL A 415 -27.76 27.92 -9.63
CA VAL A 415 -27.59 27.01 -8.48
C VAL A 415 -27.28 27.79 -7.21
N ILE A 416 -26.44 28.82 -7.28
CA ILE A 416 -26.13 29.69 -6.12
C ILE A 416 -27.40 30.45 -5.67
N ARG A 417 -28.17 30.99 -6.61
CA ARG A 417 -29.46 31.64 -6.32
C ARG A 417 -30.46 30.66 -5.73
N ASN A 418 -30.53 29.43 -6.25
CA ASN A 418 -31.45 28.40 -5.76
C ASN A 418 -31.04 27.83 -4.39
N PHE A 419 -29.74 27.84 -4.08
CA PHE A 419 -29.19 27.50 -2.76
C PHE A 419 -29.57 28.57 -1.73
N TRP A 420 -29.40 29.85 -2.05
CA TRP A 420 -29.83 30.98 -1.22
C TRP A 420 -31.36 31.01 -1.01
N ASN A 421 -32.14 30.65 -2.03
CA ASN A 421 -33.60 30.60 -1.94
C ASN A 421 -34.15 29.30 -1.31
N GLY A 422 -33.30 28.41 -0.76
CA GLY A 422 -33.71 27.14 -0.15
C GLY A 422 -34.29 26.08 -1.10
N SER A 423 -34.62 26.46 -2.34
CA SER A 423 -35.17 25.59 -3.39
C SER A 423 -34.24 24.43 -3.79
N TYR A 424 -32.92 24.59 -3.61
CA TYR A 424 -31.95 23.51 -3.82
C TYR A 424 -32.18 22.32 -2.88
N PHE A 425 -32.43 22.56 -1.59
CA PHE A 425 -32.69 21.49 -0.62
C PHE A 425 -34.00 20.76 -0.93
N VAL A 426 -35.03 21.49 -1.38
CA VAL A 426 -36.31 20.91 -1.80
C VAL A 426 -36.15 20.04 -3.06
N GLN A 427 -35.30 20.45 -3.99
CA GLN A 427 -35.04 19.70 -5.22
C GLN A 427 -34.16 18.46 -4.96
N ALA A 428 -33.13 18.60 -4.12
CA ALA A 428 -32.29 17.48 -3.69
C ALA A 428 -33.09 16.42 -2.92
N SER A 429 -33.96 16.84 -1.99
CA SER A 429 -34.83 15.93 -1.24
C SER A 429 -35.87 15.23 -2.13
N LYS A 430 -36.44 15.90 -3.15
CA LYS A 430 -37.30 15.25 -4.15
C LYS A 430 -36.56 14.18 -4.96
N ILE A 431 -35.31 14.41 -5.33
CA ILE A 431 -34.49 13.44 -6.07
C ILE A 431 -34.20 12.21 -5.20
N GLU A 432 -33.81 12.41 -3.94
CA GLU A 432 -33.57 11.31 -3.01
C GLU A 432 -34.86 10.52 -2.69
N LEU A 433 -36.00 11.20 -2.51
CA LEU A 433 -37.29 10.52 -2.37
C LEU A 433 -37.66 9.68 -3.59
N CYS A 434 -37.32 10.15 -4.80
CA CYS A 434 -37.57 9.41 -6.03
C CYS A 434 -36.67 8.17 -6.16
N LYS A 435 -35.40 8.26 -5.74
CA LYS A 435 -34.49 7.10 -5.65
C LYS A 435 -34.98 6.08 -4.63
N LEU A 436 -35.35 6.53 -3.41
CA LEU A 436 -35.87 5.67 -2.36
C LEU A 436 -37.15 4.97 -2.80
N ARG A 437 -38.05 5.68 -3.51
CA ARG A 437 -39.26 5.08 -4.07
C ARG A 437 -38.96 3.98 -5.08
N LYS A 438 -37.96 4.16 -5.96
CA LYS A 438 -37.53 3.12 -6.91
C LYS A 438 -36.97 1.90 -6.19
N ILE A 439 -36.10 2.10 -5.20
CA ILE A 439 -35.53 1.02 -4.38
C ILE A 439 -36.65 0.24 -3.68
N TYR A 440 -37.57 0.95 -3.01
CA TYR A 440 -38.70 0.33 -2.31
C TYR A 440 -39.59 -0.49 -3.27
N THR A 441 -39.85 0.03 -4.47
CA THR A 441 -40.63 -0.68 -5.50
C THR A 441 -39.97 -1.99 -5.92
N VAL A 442 -38.65 -2.00 -6.10
CA VAL A 442 -37.89 -3.22 -6.43
C VAL A 442 -37.94 -4.24 -5.28
N HIS A 443 -37.77 -3.80 -4.03
CA HIS A 443 -37.88 -4.69 -2.87
C HIS A 443 -39.29 -5.26 -2.70
N CYS A 444 -40.32 -4.45 -2.89
CA CYS A 444 -41.71 -4.88 -2.80
C CYS A 444 -42.04 -5.91 -3.90
N THR A 445 -41.54 -5.69 -5.12
CA THR A 445 -41.69 -6.64 -6.24
C THR A 445 -40.98 -7.97 -5.94
N ARG A 446 -39.76 -7.94 -5.40
CA ARG A 446 -39.03 -9.15 -4.96
C ARG A 446 -39.76 -9.90 -3.84
N ALA A 447 -40.31 -9.18 -2.87
CA ALA A 447 -41.07 -9.77 -1.77
C ALA A 447 -42.36 -10.46 -2.29
N GLN A 448 -43.08 -9.83 -3.22
CA GLN A 448 -44.25 -10.42 -3.87
C GLN A 448 -43.89 -11.68 -4.68
N GLN A 449 -42.77 -11.69 -5.40
CA GLN A 449 -42.28 -12.88 -6.11
C GLN A 449 -41.94 -14.04 -5.17
N LEU A 450 -41.30 -13.75 -4.02
CA LEU A 450 -40.99 -14.75 -2.99
C LEU A 450 -42.26 -15.31 -2.33
N LEU A 451 -43.25 -14.47 -2.06
CA LEU A 451 -44.55 -14.90 -1.53
C LEU A 451 -45.34 -15.76 -2.53
N LYS A 452 -45.23 -15.47 -3.83
CA LYS A 452 -45.86 -16.27 -4.89
C LYS A 452 -45.22 -17.65 -5.00
N ARG A 453 -43.87 -17.73 -4.98
CA ARG A 453 -43.12 -19.00 -4.95
C ARG A 453 -43.32 -19.86 -3.69
N ARG A 454 -43.93 -19.33 -2.63
CA ARG A 454 -44.25 -20.08 -1.41
C ARG A 454 -45.65 -20.69 -1.42
N LYS A 455 -46.50 -20.29 -2.38
CA LYS A 455 -47.88 -20.79 -2.52
C LYS A 455 -48.01 -21.87 -3.61
N ASP A 456 -47.01 -21.99 -4.47
CA ASP A 456 -46.79 -23.11 -5.38
C ASP A 456 -45.85 -24.12 -4.71
#